data_AF-A0A7X4Y2U0-F1
#
_entry.id   AF-A0A7X4Y2U0-F1
#
_cell.length_a   1.000
_cell.length_b   1.000
_cell.length_c   1.000
_cell.angle_alpha   90.00
_cell.angle_beta   90.00
_cell.angle_gamma   90.00
#
_symmetry.space_group_name_H-M   'P 1'
#
loop_
_entity.id
_entity.type
_entity.pdbx_description
1 polymer ?
#
loop_
_entity_poly.entity_id
_entity_poly.type
_entity_poly.pdbx_seq_one_letter_code
_entity_poly.pdbx_strand_id
1 'polypeptide(L)'
;MLIAKHLPSAKDARIYMSVERTYLGYIKLSLYTLSLAVFLRKLEALANITQKIHVSVFLGTVAIVLSIVGTFLTIAGIITFYFDIKYIEGGIEVSPKEVTDPRIYMAAERTFLAWIRTSIALIVFGFVIEKFEFFLEQLEKVFNVSLKGDHKALASVGVFIIFIGLFTLILGAINFYRTIKQVDVGYYRTNTWLYKIYGAVIFFACSVLTLYVLRII
;
A
#
# COMPACT_ATOMS: atom_id res chain seq x y z
N MET A 1 -0.78 32.51 6.06
CA MET A 1 -0.16 32.05 7.33
C MET A 1 -1.10 32.19 8.55
N LEU A 2 -2.44 32.06 8.38
CA LEU A 2 -3.44 32.30 9.44
C LEU A 2 -4.39 31.12 9.71
N ILE A 3 -4.33 30.05 8.92
CA ILE A 3 -5.22 28.87 9.07
C ILE A 3 -4.68 27.87 10.11
N ALA A 4 -3.39 27.94 10.46
CA ALA A 4 -2.77 27.00 11.41
C ALA A 4 -3.13 27.26 12.89
N LYS A 5 -3.69 28.42 13.23
CA LYS A 5 -3.88 28.87 14.63
C LYS A 5 -5.18 28.40 15.27
N HIS A 6 -6.06 27.74 14.53
CA HIS A 6 -7.36 27.23 15.00
C HIS A 6 -7.54 25.72 14.78
N LEU A 7 -6.48 25.02 14.38
CA LEU A 7 -6.50 23.57 14.40
C LEU A 7 -6.39 23.13 15.88
N PRO A 8 -7.35 22.36 16.41
CA PRO A 8 -7.26 21.83 17.76
C PRO A 8 -5.92 21.08 17.87
N SER A 9 -5.11 21.43 18.87
CA SER A 9 -3.85 20.74 19.15
C SER A 9 -4.15 19.24 19.24
N ALA A 10 -3.49 18.44 18.41
CA ALA A 10 -3.74 17.00 18.25
C ALA A 10 -3.29 16.21 19.50
N LYS A 11 -4.05 16.35 20.59
CA LYS A 11 -3.82 15.74 21.90
C LYS A 11 -4.66 14.48 22.13
N ASP A 12 -5.60 14.18 21.24
CA ASP A 12 -6.53 13.05 21.37
C ASP A 12 -6.08 11.83 20.54
N ALA A 13 -5.97 10.66 21.19
CA ALA A 13 -5.70 9.37 20.53
C ALA A 13 -6.61 9.06 19.33
N ARG A 14 -7.82 9.63 19.31
CA ARG A 14 -8.79 9.53 18.22
C ARG A 14 -8.31 10.16 16.91
N ILE A 15 -7.66 11.33 17.00
CA ILE A 15 -7.14 12.05 15.84
C ILE A 15 -6.00 11.24 15.23
N TYR A 16 -5.14 10.66 16.07
CA TYR A 16 -4.09 9.73 15.63
C TYR A 16 -4.63 8.53 14.86
N MET A 17 -5.63 7.82 15.41
CA MET A 17 -6.25 6.67 14.73
C MET A 17 -7.00 7.07 13.43
N SER A 18 -7.48 8.31 13.34
CA SER A 18 -8.11 8.84 12.12
C SER A 18 -7.07 9.12 11.02
N VAL A 19 -5.95 9.74 11.39
CA VAL A 19 -4.81 10.02 10.48
C VAL A 19 -4.23 8.72 9.94
N GLU A 20 -4.03 7.71 10.80
CA GLU A 20 -3.54 6.38 10.37
C GLU A 20 -4.45 5.76 9.30
N ARG A 21 -5.78 5.85 9.48
CA ARG A 21 -6.75 5.32 8.53
C ARG A 21 -6.72 6.05 7.19
N THR A 22 -6.60 7.38 7.25
CA THR A 22 -6.50 8.22 6.06
C THR A 22 -5.23 7.91 5.28
N TYR A 23 -4.10 7.76 5.96
CA TYR A 23 -2.82 7.36 5.36
C TYR A 23 -2.90 5.98 4.71
N LEU A 24 -3.45 4.99 5.42
CA LEU A 24 -3.76 3.65 4.89
C LEU A 24 -4.61 3.71 3.61
N GLY A 25 -5.58 4.63 3.56
CA GLY A 25 -6.43 4.86 2.40
C GLY A 25 -5.64 5.31 1.18
N TYR A 26 -4.76 6.32 1.33
CA TYR A 26 -3.92 6.81 0.25
C TYR A 26 -2.95 5.75 -0.27
N ILE A 27 -2.32 5.01 0.64
CA ILE A 27 -1.42 3.90 0.30
C ILE A 27 -2.16 2.82 -0.48
N LYS A 28 -3.32 2.40 0.03
CA LYS A 28 -4.14 1.37 -0.60
C LYS A 28 -4.48 1.76 -2.03
N LEU A 29 -4.89 3.02 -2.24
CA LEU A 29 -5.21 3.53 -3.56
C LEU A 29 -3.99 3.49 -4.48
N SER A 30 -2.85 4.04 -4.04
CA SER A 30 -1.59 4.04 -4.80
C SER A 30 -1.17 2.62 -5.20
N LEU A 31 -1.14 1.69 -4.23
CA LEU A 31 -0.74 0.30 -4.47
C LEU A 31 -1.67 -0.37 -5.48
N TYR A 32 -2.99 -0.19 -5.38
CA TYR A 32 -3.94 -0.77 -6.33
C TYR A 32 -3.81 -0.17 -7.73
N THR A 33 -3.59 1.14 -7.84
CA THR A 33 -3.40 1.80 -9.13
C THR A 33 -2.14 1.30 -9.84
N LEU A 34 -1.02 1.21 -9.12
CA LEU A 34 0.24 0.69 -9.67
C LEU A 34 0.15 -0.80 -10.02
N SER A 35 -0.47 -1.58 -9.13
CA SER A 35 -0.77 -2.99 -9.34
C SER A 35 -1.58 -3.22 -10.62
N LEU A 36 -2.66 -2.47 -10.81
CA LEU A 36 -3.50 -2.53 -12.00
C LEU A 36 -2.71 -2.16 -13.26
N ALA A 37 -1.86 -1.14 -13.20
CA ALA A 37 -1.01 -0.74 -14.32
C ALA A 37 -0.07 -1.88 -14.77
N VAL A 38 0.55 -2.58 -13.82
CA VAL A 38 1.39 -3.76 -14.12
C VAL A 38 0.55 -4.87 -14.76
N PHE A 39 -0.65 -5.13 -14.26
CA PHE A 39 -1.52 -6.16 -14.81
C PHE A 39 -1.97 -5.85 -16.24
N LEU A 40 -2.37 -4.60 -16.54
CA LEU A 40 -2.75 -4.20 -17.90
C LEU A 40 -1.61 -4.35 -18.90
N ARG A 41 -0.37 -4.11 -18.47
CA ARG A 41 0.82 -4.39 -19.27
C ARG A 41 0.99 -5.86 -19.64
N LYS A 42 0.64 -6.77 -18.72
CA LYS A 42 0.64 -8.21 -19.05
C LYS A 42 -0.46 -8.57 -20.04
N LEU A 43 -1.63 -7.92 -19.93
CA LEU A 43 -2.70 -8.09 -20.92
C LEU A 43 -2.33 -7.54 -22.29
N GLU A 44 -1.60 -6.42 -22.36
CA GLU A 44 -1.03 -5.90 -23.60
C GLU A 44 -0.10 -6.93 -24.28
N ALA A 45 0.79 -7.56 -23.51
CA ALA A 45 1.65 -8.62 -24.02
C ALA A 45 0.83 -9.79 -24.62
N LEU A 46 -0.24 -10.21 -23.95
CA LEU A 46 -1.15 -11.24 -24.48
C LEU A 46 -1.88 -10.78 -25.76
N ALA A 47 -2.31 -9.52 -25.82
CA ALA A 47 -2.97 -8.95 -26.99
C ALA A 47 -2.04 -8.89 -28.21
N ASN A 48 -0.75 -8.61 -27.99
CA ASN A 48 0.29 -8.69 -29.03
C ASN A 48 0.45 -10.12 -29.56
N ILE A 49 0.46 -11.13 -28.69
CA ILE A 49 0.50 -12.55 -29.10
C ILE A 49 -0.73 -12.91 -29.96
N THR A 50 -1.91 -12.40 -29.60
CA THR A 50 -3.17 -12.68 -30.31
C THR A 50 -3.35 -11.84 -31.59
N GLN A 51 -2.33 -11.09 -32.02
CA GLN A 51 -2.36 -10.21 -33.21
C GLN A 51 -3.48 -9.15 -33.16
N LYS A 52 -3.96 -8.76 -31.97
CA LYS A 52 -5.00 -7.72 -31.80
C LYS A 52 -4.37 -6.35 -31.52
N ILE A 53 -3.92 -5.69 -32.58
CA ILE A 53 -3.16 -4.42 -32.52
C ILE A 53 -3.93 -3.31 -31.79
N HIS A 54 -5.21 -3.09 -32.12
CA HIS A 54 -6.01 -2.02 -31.48
C HIS A 54 -6.17 -2.19 -29.97
N VAL A 55 -6.34 -3.44 -29.52
CA VAL A 55 -6.50 -3.76 -28.09
C VAL A 55 -5.19 -3.59 -27.34
N SER A 56 -4.07 -3.99 -27.95
CA SER A 56 -2.73 -3.80 -27.40
C SER A 56 -2.41 -2.32 -27.15
N VAL A 57 -2.59 -1.46 -28.16
CA VAL A 57 -2.31 -0.02 -28.04
C VAL A 57 -3.19 0.64 -26.96
N PHE A 58 -4.46 0.26 -26.88
CA PHE A 58 -5.36 0.76 -25.85
C PHE A 58 -4.89 0.37 -24.44
N LEU A 59 -4.58 -0.91 -24.22
CA LEU A 59 -4.13 -1.43 -22.93
C LEU A 59 -2.82 -0.78 -22.48
N GLY A 60 -1.85 -0.64 -23.39
CA GLY A 60 -0.57 0.01 -23.09
C GLY A 60 -0.72 1.48 -22.72
N THR A 61 -1.55 2.22 -23.45
CA THR A 61 -1.83 3.64 -23.14
C THR A 61 -2.46 3.79 -21.77
N VAL A 62 -3.47 2.97 -21.44
CA VAL A 62 -4.13 3.00 -20.13
C VAL A 62 -3.15 2.60 -19.02
N ALA A 63 -2.28 1.61 -19.26
CA ALA A 63 -1.26 1.19 -18.30
C ALA A 63 -0.25 2.31 -18.00
N ILE A 64 0.19 3.06 -19.01
CA ILE A 64 1.09 4.21 -18.83
C ILE A 64 0.41 5.30 -18.01
N VAL A 65 -0.82 5.68 -18.35
CA VAL A 65 -1.57 6.71 -17.61
C VAL A 65 -1.74 6.31 -16.15
N LEU A 66 -2.14 5.05 -15.87
CA LEU A 66 -2.28 4.56 -14.51
C LEU A 66 -0.95 4.50 -13.75
N SER A 67 0.15 4.19 -14.43
CA SER A 67 1.48 4.19 -13.83
C SER A 67 1.89 5.60 -13.37
N ILE A 68 1.64 6.61 -14.20
CA ILE A 68 1.92 8.01 -13.87
C ILE A 68 1.05 8.46 -12.70
N VAL A 69 -0.25 8.17 -12.76
CA VAL A 69 -1.20 8.51 -11.68
C VAL A 69 -0.82 7.81 -10.38
N GLY A 70 -0.50 6.52 -10.41
CA GLY A 70 -0.07 5.76 -9.23
C GLY A 70 1.22 6.30 -8.62
N THR A 71 2.17 6.71 -9.45
CA THR A 71 3.42 7.35 -9.00
C THR A 71 3.14 8.69 -8.33
N PHE A 72 2.30 9.53 -8.94
CA PHE A 72 1.89 10.80 -8.35
C PHE A 72 1.19 10.62 -7.00
N LEU A 73 0.25 9.67 -6.90
CA LEU A 73 -0.45 9.35 -5.64
C LEU A 73 0.51 8.84 -4.56
N THR A 74 1.53 8.08 -4.95
CA THR A 74 2.60 7.63 -4.04
C THR A 74 3.35 8.82 -3.46
N ILE A 75 3.81 9.74 -4.33
CA ILE A 75 4.53 10.95 -3.93
C ILE A 75 3.65 11.82 -3.02
N ALA A 76 2.40 12.06 -3.41
CA ALA A 76 1.45 12.82 -2.59
C ALA A 76 1.24 12.17 -1.22
N GLY A 77 1.06 10.86 -1.16
CA GLY A 77 0.90 10.12 0.10
C GLY A 77 2.12 10.23 1.01
N ILE A 78 3.34 10.21 0.44
CA ILE A 78 4.59 10.41 1.20
C ILE A 78 4.67 11.83 1.77
N ILE A 79 4.33 12.83 0.96
CA ILE A 79 4.34 14.23 1.39
C ILE A 79 3.36 14.43 2.55
N THR A 80 2.11 13.98 2.40
CA THR A 80 1.09 14.06 3.45
C THR A 80 1.55 13.35 4.73
N PHE A 81 2.12 12.16 4.61
CA PHE A 81 2.66 11.41 5.74
C PHE A 81 3.79 12.13 6.49
N TYR A 82 4.71 12.74 5.74
CA TYR A 82 5.81 13.50 6.33
C TYR A 82 5.28 14.72 7.10
N PHE A 83 4.32 15.44 6.53
CA PHE A 83 3.66 16.56 7.21
C PHE A 83 2.88 16.10 8.44
N ASP A 84 2.17 14.98 8.37
CA ASP A 84 1.41 14.42 9.47
C ASP A 84 2.32 13.95 10.61
N ILE A 85 3.43 13.26 10.33
CA ILE A 85 4.41 12.85 11.35
C ILE A 85 4.98 14.07 12.08
N LYS A 86 5.32 15.12 11.34
CA LYS A 86 5.84 16.36 11.94
C LYS A 86 4.79 17.05 12.82
N TYR A 87 3.51 16.90 12.50
CA TYR A 87 2.40 17.41 13.31
C TYR A 87 2.15 16.57 14.59
N ILE A 88 2.61 15.32 14.58
CA ILE A 88 2.37 14.26 15.58
C ILE A 88 3.49 14.17 16.64
N GLU A 89 4.59 14.92 16.51
CA GLU A 89 5.76 14.89 17.42
C GLU A 89 5.52 15.43 18.85
N GLY A 90 4.41 15.05 19.47
CA GLY A 90 4.12 15.35 20.86
C GLY A 90 2.76 14.81 21.32
N GLY A 91 2.56 13.49 21.25
CA GLY A 91 1.43 12.84 21.91
C GLY A 91 1.57 12.94 23.43
N ILE A 92 0.57 13.51 24.10
CA ILE A 92 0.51 13.61 25.57
C ILE A 92 -0.11 12.32 26.11
N GLU A 93 0.28 11.90 27.32
CA GLU A 93 -0.37 10.79 28.02
C GLU A 93 -1.87 11.06 28.17
N VAL A 94 -2.68 10.14 27.64
CA VAL A 94 -4.15 10.21 27.70
C VAL A 94 -4.59 9.79 29.11
N SER A 95 -5.55 10.50 29.69
CA SER A 95 -6.06 10.21 31.04
C SER A 95 -6.59 8.76 31.15
N PRO A 96 -6.28 7.99 32.22
CA PRO A 96 -6.72 6.60 32.36
C PRO A 96 -8.23 6.37 32.19
N LYS A 97 -9.05 7.39 32.48
CA LYS A 97 -10.51 7.36 32.34
C LYS A 97 -11.00 7.39 30.89
N GLU A 98 -10.22 7.97 29.98
CA GLU A 98 -10.51 7.97 28.53
C GLU A 98 -9.98 6.70 27.84
N VAL A 99 -8.92 6.08 28.39
CA VAL A 99 -8.35 4.82 27.90
C VAL A 99 -9.38 3.68 28.01
N THR A 100 -10.21 3.67 29.06
CA THR A 100 -11.27 2.67 29.25
C THR A 100 -12.54 2.89 28.40
N ASP A 101 -12.59 3.87 27.49
CA ASP A 101 -13.75 4.06 26.61
C ASP A 101 -13.83 2.91 25.57
N PRO A 102 -14.92 2.11 25.54
CA PRO A 102 -15.11 1.03 24.55
C PRO A 102 -14.95 1.49 23.09
N ARG A 103 -15.15 2.79 22.82
CA ARG A 103 -14.98 3.37 21.49
C ARG A 103 -13.54 3.29 20.96
N ILE A 104 -12.53 3.28 21.84
CA ILE A 104 -11.12 3.13 21.45
C ILE A 104 -10.86 1.71 20.96
N TYR A 105 -11.35 0.70 21.68
CA TYR A 105 -11.26 -0.71 21.26
C TYR A 105 -11.93 -0.94 19.90
N MET A 106 -13.16 -0.45 19.72
CA MET A 106 -13.87 -0.57 18.44
C MET A 106 -13.16 0.17 17.30
N ALA A 107 -12.46 1.27 17.60
CA ALA A 107 -11.67 2.00 16.60
C ALA A 107 -10.41 1.24 16.19
N ALA A 108 -9.69 0.65 17.14
CA ALA A 108 -8.52 -0.19 16.92
C ALA A 108 -8.86 -1.48 16.15
N GLU A 109 -10.00 -2.09 16.44
CA GLU A 109 -10.48 -3.27 15.70
C GLU A 109 -10.78 -2.91 14.23
N ARG A 110 -11.44 -1.78 13.97
CA ARG A 110 -11.70 -1.33 12.59
C ARG A 110 -10.43 -1.04 11.80
N THR A 111 -9.42 -0.43 12.42
CA THR A 111 -8.13 -0.20 11.75
C THR A 111 -7.42 -1.53 11.50
N PHE A 112 -7.44 -2.47 12.45
CA PHE A 112 -6.88 -3.81 12.25
C PHE A 112 -7.57 -4.58 11.10
N LEU A 113 -8.90 -4.58 11.05
CA LEU A 113 -9.65 -5.19 9.94
C LEU A 113 -9.36 -4.51 8.60
N ALA A 114 -9.10 -3.19 8.59
CA ALA A 114 -8.65 -2.49 7.39
C ALA A 114 -7.25 -2.97 6.95
N TRP A 115 -6.31 -3.17 7.88
CA TRP A 115 -4.98 -3.73 7.63
C TRP A 115 -5.03 -5.17 7.11
N ILE A 116 -5.89 -6.03 7.66
CA ILE A 116 -6.08 -7.39 7.15
C ILE A 116 -6.59 -7.33 5.71
N ARG A 117 -7.61 -6.51 5.44
CA ARG A 117 -8.21 -6.40 4.11
C ARG A 117 -7.22 -5.90 3.06
N THR A 118 -6.38 -4.91 3.38
CA THR A 118 -5.33 -4.43 2.47
C THR A 118 -4.30 -5.51 2.21
N SER A 119 -3.86 -6.21 3.26
CA SER A 119 -2.87 -7.29 3.16
C SER A 119 -3.35 -8.44 2.27
N ILE A 120 -4.58 -8.92 2.48
CA ILE A 120 -5.18 -9.98 1.66
C ILE A 120 -5.27 -9.55 0.20
N ALA A 121 -5.72 -8.32 -0.07
CA ALA A 121 -5.82 -7.81 -1.43
C ALA A 121 -4.45 -7.75 -2.13
N LEU A 122 -3.39 -7.33 -1.43
CA LEU A 122 -2.02 -7.33 -1.97
C LEU A 122 -1.53 -8.74 -2.26
N ILE A 123 -1.74 -9.69 -1.35
CA ILE A 123 -1.35 -11.09 -1.53
C ILE A 123 -2.05 -11.70 -2.75
N VAL A 124 -3.38 -11.55 -2.85
CA VAL A 124 -4.17 -12.07 -3.98
C VAL A 124 -3.70 -11.44 -5.28
N PHE A 125 -3.47 -10.12 -5.30
CA PHE A 125 -3.04 -9.43 -6.50
C PHE A 125 -1.63 -9.85 -6.95
N GLY A 126 -0.69 -9.97 -6.01
CA GLY A 126 0.66 -10.46 -6.29
C GLY A 126 0.66 -11.89 -6.84
N PHE A 127 -0.21 -12.76 -6.32
CA PHE A 127 -0.41 -14.12 -6.83
C PHE A 127 -0.95 -14.13 -8.26
N VAL A 128 -1.94 -13.29 -8.58
CA VAL A 128 -2.47 -13.15 -9.94
C VAL A 128 -1.37 -12.72 -10.91
N ILE A 129 -0.53 -11.73 -10.55
CA ILE A 129 0.60 -11.30 -11.40
C ILE A 129 1.58 -12.46 -11.64
N GLU A 130 1.97 -13.19 -10.59
CA GLU A 130 2.92 -14.31 -10.67
C GLU A 130 2.40 -15.43 -11.57
N LYS A 131 1.14 -15.84 -11.40
CA LYS A 131 0.52 -16.88 -12.23
C LYS A 131 0.32 -16.46 -13.67
N PHE A 132 0.02 -15.18 -13.92
CA PHE A 132 -0.10 -14.66 -15.27
C PHE A 132 1.25 -14.70 -16.01
N GLU A 133 2.37 -14.48 -15.29
CA GLU A 133 3.70 -14.58 -15.90
C GLU A 133 4.04 -16.00 -16.31
N PHE A 134 3.81 -16.97 -15.42
CA PHE A 134 3.99 -18.38 -15.74
C PHE A 134 3.15 -18.80 -16.97
N PHE A 135 1.93 -18.27 -17.08
CA PHE A 135 1.08 -18.51 -18.24
C PHE A 135 1.66 -17.92 -19.54
N LEU A 136 2.20 -16.69 -19.49
CA LEU A 136 2.86 -16.07 -20.65
C LEU A 136 4.10 -16.86 -21.10
N GLU A 137 4.95 -17.29 -20.16
CA GLU A 137 6.14 -18.11 -20.48
C GLU A 137 5.75 -19.44 -21.15
N GLN A 138 4.66 -20.05 -20.71
CA GLN A 138 4.17 -21.29 -21.31
C GLN A 138 3.61 -21.05 -22.72
N LEU A 139 2.92 -19.92 -22.96
CA LEU A 139 2.43 -19.55 -24.28
C LEU A 139 3.59 -19.29 -25.26
N GLU A 140 4.65 -18.60 -24.84
CA GLU A 140 5.84 -18.40 -25.70
C GLU A 140 6.43 -19.72 -26.17
N LYS A 141 6.58 -20.69 -25.27
CA LYS A 141 7.10 -22.03 -25.60
C LYS A 141 6.20 -22.77 -26.58
N VAL A 142 4.89 -22.62 -26.47
CA VAL A 142 3.90 -23.29 -27.34
C VAL A 142 3.83 -22.63 -28.72
N PHE A 143 3.86 -21.30 -28.78
CA PHE A 143 3.75 -20.54 -30.04
C PHE A 143 5.10 -20.26 -30.71
N ASN A 144 6.22 -20.59 -30.06
CA ASN A 144 7.59 -20.37 -30.52
C ASN A 144 7.90 -18.92 -30.90
N VAL A 145 7.24 -17.97 -30.21
CA VAL A 145 7.42 -16.53 -30.38
C VAL A 145 8.33 -16.05 -29.24
N SER A 146 9.45 -15.40 -29.56
CA SER A 146 10.24 -14.74 -28.52
C SER A 146 9.68 -13.35 -28.24
N LEU A 147 9.04 -13.14 -27.11
CA LEU A 147 8.86 -11.78 -26.59
C LEU A 147 10.24 -11.30 -26.15
N LYS A 148 10.61 -10.07 -26.52
CA LYS A 148 11.80 -9.38 -26.00
C LYS A 148 11.57 -8.93 -24.53
N GLY A 149 10.97 -9.78 -23.70
CA GLY A 149 10.64 -9.49 -22.31
C GLY A 149 11.53 -10.27 -21.35
N ASP A 150 12.12 -9.59 -20.36
CA ASP A 150 12.86 -10.25 -19.29
C ASP A 150 11.88 -10.92 -18.32
N HIS A 151 11.35 -12.09 -18.70
CA HIS A 151 10.33 -12.84 -17.96
C HIS A 151 10.77 -13.19 -16.53
N LYS A 152 12.08 -13.31 -16.30
CA LYS A 152 12.67 -13.54 -14.96
C LYS A 152 12.52 -12.32 -14.06
N ALA A 153 12.66 -11.10 -14.58
CA ALA A 153 12.41 -9.88 -13.82
C ALA A 153 10.91 -9.73 -13.48
N LEU A 154 10.03 -10.18 -14.38
CA LEU A 154 8.58 -10.10 -14.23
C LEU A 154 7.99 -11.09 -13.21
N ALA A 155 8.51 -12.31 -13.11
CA ALA A 155 8.07 -13.28 -12.11
C ALA A 155 8.44 -12.84 -10.68
N SER A 156 9.58 -12.15 -10.52
CA SER A 156 10.07 -11.66 -9.23
C SER A 156 9.12 -10.65 -8.56
N VAL A 157 8.35 -9.89 -9.35
CA VAL A 157 7.49 -8.82 -8.81
C VAL A 157 6.21 -9.31 -8.14
N GLY A 158 5.57 -10.35 -8.69
CA GLY A 158 4.41 -10.94 -8.04
C GLY A 158 4.76 -11.47 -6.65
N VAL A 159 5.92 -12.14 -6.55
CA VAL A 159 6.49 -12.62 -5.29
C VAL A 159 6.80 -11.48 -4.33
N PHE A 160 7.41 -10.39 -4.80
CA PHE A 160 7.69 -9.21 -3.99
C PHE A 160 6.42 -8.57 -3.41
N ILE A 161 5.35 -8.43 -4.21
CA ILE A 161 4.06 -7.89 -3.75
C ILE A 161 3.42 -8.80 -2.70
N ILE A 162 3.51 -10.13 -2.86
CA ILE A 162 3.04 -11.09 -1.85
C ILE A 162 3.78 -10.88 -0.52
N PHE A 163 5.11 -10.76 -0.56
CA PHE A 163 5.91 -10.48 0.64
C PHE A 163 5.49 -9.18 1.31
N ILE A 164 5.29 -8.10 0.57
CA ILE A 164 4.80 -6.83 1.12
C ILE A 164 3.44 -7.01 1.80
N GLY A 165 2.52 -7.74 1.16
CA GLY A 165 1.22 -8.05 1.75
C GLY A 165 1.33 -8.82 3.06
N LEU A 166 2.23 -9.81 3.12
CA LEU A 166 2.49 -10.59 4.33
C LEU A 166 3.12 -9.73 5.44
N PHE A 167 4.09 -8.89 5.11
CA PHE A 167 4.68 -7.94 6.06
C PHE A 167 3.63 -6.97 6.60
N THR A 168 2.76 -6.46 5.73
CA THR A 168 1.65 -5.57 6.11
C THR A 168 0.71 -6.25 7.10
N LEU A 169 0.42 -7.54 6.92
CA LEU A 169 -0.42 -8.32 7.82
C LEU A 169 0.20 -8.50 9.20
N ILE A 170 1.47 -8.94 9.23
CA ILE A 170 2.22 -9.16 10.48
C ILE A 170 2.31 -7.86 11.27
N LEU A 171 2.68 -6.78 10.59
CA LEU A 171 2.79 -5.48 11.22
C LEU A 171 1.42 -4.99 11.73
N GLY A 172 0.34 -5.14 10.96
CA GLY A 172 -1.01 -4.80 11.41
C GLY A 172 -1.43 -5.54 12.69
N ALA A 173 -1.09 -6.83 12.78
CA ALA A 173 -1.33 -7.66 13.97
C ALA A 173 -0.52 -7.19 15.18
N ILE A 174 0.76 -6.87 14.99
CA ILE A 174 1.62 -6.33 16.06
C ILE A 174 1.05 -5.00 16.58
N ASN A 175 0.59 -4.10 15.69
CA ASN A 175 0.00 -2.82 16.10
C ASN A 175 -1.22 -3.04 16.97
N PHE A 176 -2.09 -3.96 16.56
CA PHE A 176 -3.34 -4.26 17.25
C PHE A 176 -3.07 -4.82 18.65
N TYR A 177 -2.24 -5.87 18.77
CA TYR A 177 -1.90 -6.45 20.07
C TYR A 177 -1.24 -5.45 21.01
N ARG A 178 -0.35 -4.58 20.50
CA ARG A 178 0.27 -3.54 21.31
C ARG A 178 -0.72 -2.47 21.75
N THR A 179 -1.63 -2.07 20.86
CA THR A 179 -2.68 -1.09 21.17
C THR A 179 -3.58 -1.61 22.27
N ILE A 180 -4.08 -2.85 22.14
CA ILE A 180 -4.91 -3.50 23.15
C ILE A 180 -4.17 -3.59 24.51
N LYS A 181 -2.91 -4.06 24.51
CA LYS A 181 -2.11 -4.17 25.74
C LYS A 181 -1.86 -2.81 26.42
N GLN A 182 -1.70 -1.74 25.65
CA GLN A 182 -1.53 -0.39 26.21
C GLN A 182 -2.84 0.16 26.79
N VAL A 183 -3.96 -0.15 26.15
CA VAL A 183 -5.28 0.25 26.62
C VAL A 183 -5.66 -0.51 27.91
N ASP A 184 -5.37 -1.81 27.99
CA ASP A 184 -5.60 -2.63 29.19
C ASP A 184 -4.81 -2.13 30.43
N VAL A 185 -3.62 -1.55 30.21
CA VAL A 185 -2.75 -1.03 31.28
C VAL A 185 -3.15 0.39 31.70
N GLY A 186 -4.13 1.02 31.04
CA GLY A 186 -4.61 2.37 31.38
C GLY A 186 -3.68 3.51 30.95
N TYR A 187 -2.64 3.21 30.16
CA TYR A 187 -1.65 4.17 29.67
C TYR A 187 -1.53 4.07 28.14
N TYR A 188 -2.12 5.03 27.43
CA TYR A 188 -1.94 5.14 25.98
C TYR A 188 -0.79 6.11 25.67
N ARG A 189 0.34 5.58 25.23
CA ARG A 189 1.49 6.37 24.74
C ARG A 189 1.77 5.99 23.29
N THR A 190 1.38 6.86 22.37
CA THR A 190 1.64 6.72 20.93
C THR A 190 3.15 6.66 20.69
N ASN A 191 3.66 5.47 20.39
CA ASN A 191 5.07 5.32 20.02
C ASN A 191 5.23 5.64 18.54
N THR A 192 5.70 6.86 18.23
CA THR A 192 5.93 7.37 16.88
C THR A 192 6.91 6.52 16.06
N TRP A 193 7.76 5.72 16.72
CA TRP A 193 8.73 4.85 16.06
C TRP A 193 8.11 3.74 15.22
N LEU A 194 7.04 3.10 15.72
CA LEU A 194 6.35 2.06 14.97
C LEU A 194 5.72 2.66 13.71
N TYR A 195 5.10 3.83 13.82
CA TYR A 195 4.50 4.55 12.69
C TYR A 195 5.53 4.93 11.63
N LYS A 196 6.72 5.39 12.04
CA LYS A 196 7.86 5.63 11.14
C LYS A 196 8.29 4.35 10.40
N ILE A 197 8.30 3.19 11.08
CA ILE A 197 8.58 1.89 10.45
C ILE A 197 7.48 1.50 9.45
N TYR A 198 6.19 1.69 9.78
CA TYR A 198 5.07 1.42 8.85
C TYR A 198 5.21 2.24 7.57
N GLY A 199 5.42 3.55 7.71
CA GLY A 199 5.62 4.43 6.57
C GLY A 199 6.85 4.05 5.75
N ALA A 200 7.95 3.65 6.41
CA ALA A 200 9.18 3.25 5.73
C ALA A 200 9.02 1.94 4.92
N VAL A 201 8.37 0.91 5.48
CA VAL A 201 8.13 -0.36 4.77
C VAL A 201 7.24 -0.14 3.55
N ILE A 202 6.17 0.65 3.71
CA ILE A 202 5.23 0.94 2.63
C ILE A 202 5.87 1.86 1.59
N PHE A 203 6.65 2.84 2.02
CA PHE A 203 7.44 3.69 1.13
C PHE A 203 8.40 2.85 0.29
N PHE A 204 9.13 1.94 0.93
CA PHE A 204 10.03 1.03 0.24
C PHE A 204 9.28 0.18 -0.78
N ALA A 205 8.11 -0.37 -0.40
CA ALA A 205 7.25 -1.13 -1.29
C ALA A 205 6.80 -0.33 -2.52
N CYS A 206 6.24 0.88 -2.32
CA CYS A 206 5.79 1.72 -3.42
C CYS A 206 6.95 2.25 -4.27
N SER A 207 8.10 2.53 -3.67
CA SER A 207 9.29 3.02 -4.38
C SER A 207 9.88 1.93 -5.28
N VAL A 208 10.00 0.69 -4.77
CA VAL A 208 10.41 -0.46 -5.58
C VAL A 208 9.41 -0.72 -6.71
N LEU A 209 8.11 -0.68 -6.43
CA LEU A 209 7.07 -0.86 -7.46
C LEU A 209 7.12 0.24 -8.53
N THR A 210 7.37 1.49 -8.14
CA THR A 210 7.50 2.64 -9.04
C THR A 210 8.73 2.53 -9.92
N LEU A 211 9.92 2.24 -9.34
CA LEU A 211 11.16 2.04 -10.10
C LEU A 211 11.03 0.90 -11.10
N TYR A 212 10.31 -0.14 -10.71
CA TYR A 212 10.04 -1.27 -11.56
C TYR A 212 9.11 -0.92 -12.72
N VAL A 213 7.99 -0.23 -12.45
CA VAL A 213 7.08 0.27 -13.48
C VAL A 213 7.81 1.21 -14.45
N LEU A 214 8.66 2.11 -13.94
CA LEU A 214 9.51 2.99 -14.76
C LEU A 214 10.53 2.24 -15.61
N ARG A 215 10.99 1.06 -15.19
CA ARG A 215 11.90 0.22 -15.99
C ARG A 215 11.17 -0.51 -17.12
N ILE A 216 9.86 -0.69 -17.02
CA ILE A 216 9.03 -1.34 -18.05
C ILE A 216 8.36 -0.31 -18.98
N ILE A 217 8.19 0.95 -18.54
CA ILE A 217 7.84 2.10 -19.42
C ILE A 217 9.03 2.47 -20.28
#